data_AF-A0A7V0NEM2-F1
#
_entry.id   AF-A0A7V0NEM2-F1
#
_cell.length_a   1.000
_cell.length_b   1.000
_cell.length_c   1.000
_cell.angle_alpha   90.00
_cell.angle_beta   90.00
_cell.angle_gamma   90.00
#
_symmetry.space_group_name_H-M   'P 1'
#
loop_
_entity.id
_entity.type
_entity.pdbx_description
1 polymer ?
#
loop_
_entity_poly.entity_id
_entity_poly.type
_entity_poly.pdbx_seq_one_letter_code
_entity_poly.pdbx_strand_id
1 'polypeptide(L)'
;MELEMKKIILAILLIVFPLSSFAAKRALLVGINDYQRLPCTLPGRGLISDLRGSLNDVRIVRNILISRYGFSPNEIKCLTERNARREDILKAFNEWLINGSREGDLVLFYFSGHGARVKDKNGDERDKYD
;
A
#
# COMPACT_ATOMS: atom_id res chain seq x y z
N MET A 1 17.51 21.38 -46.57
CA MET A 1 18.26 22.05 -45.49
C MET A 1 17.39 22.27 -44.24
N GLU A 2 16.21 22.86 -44.39
CA GLU A 2 15.29 23.12 -43.26
C GLU A 2 14.78 21.85 -42.55
N LEU A 3 14.52 20.79 -43.32
CA LEU A 3 14.10 19.49 -42.77
C LEU A 3 15.22 18.81 -41.96
N GLU A 4 16.48 18.95 -42.39
CA GLU A 4 17.64 18.44 -41.68
C GLU A 4 17.91 19.23 -40.40
N MET A 5 17.76 20.56 -40.45
CA MET A 5 17.80 21.43 -39.27
C MET A 5 16.73 21.07 -38.23
N LYS A 6 15.49 20.78 -38.65
CA LYS A 6 14.42 20.32 -37.73
C LYS A 6 14.73 18.99 -37.08
N LYS A 7 15.31 18.04 -37.81
CA LYS A 7 15.73 16.73 -37.26
C LYS A 7 16.84 16.90 -36.23
N ILE A 8 17.82 17.76 -36.50
CA ILE A 8 18.92 18.06 -35.57
C ILE A 8 18.40 18.71 -34.29
N ILE A 9 17.51 19.70 -34.42
CA ILE A 9 16.88 20.36 -33.26
C ILE A 9 16.05 19.36 -32.44
N LEU A 10 15.28 18.48 -33.09
CA LEU A 10 14.48 17.46 -32.41
C LEU A 10 15.35 16.42 -31.68
N ALA A 11 16.47 16.01 -32.30
CA ALA A 11 17.43 15.09 -31.68
C ALA A 11 18.11 15.73 -30.46
N ILE A 12 18.49 17.01 -30.54
CA ILE A 12 19.06 17.76 -29.40
C ILE A 12 18.01 17.90 -28.29
N LEU A 13 16.75 18.20 -28.62
CA LEU A 13 15.67 18.31 -27.62
C LEU A 13 15.45 17.00 -26.86
N LEU A 14 15.55 15.85 -27.53
CA LEU A 14 15.43 14.52 -26.92
C LEU A 14 16.64 14.12 -26.07
N ILE A 15 17.84 14.64 -26.36
CA ILE A 15 19.07 14.37 -25.60
C ILE A 15 19.15 15.26 -24.34
N VAL A 16 18.63 16.48 -24.43
CA VAL A 16 18.71 17.49 -23.35
C VAL A 16 17.51 17.44 -22.41
N PHE A 17 16.41 16.77 -22.78
CA PHE A 17 15.33 16.49 -21.83
C PHE A 17 15.84 15.44 -20.83
N PRO A 18 16.12 15.81 -19.56
CA PRO A 18 16.39 14.80 -18.58
C PRO A 18 15.13 13.94 -18.52
N LEU A 19 15.26 12.61 -18.62
CA LEU A 19 14.25 11.75 -18.04
C LEU A 19 14.30 12.00 -16.53
N SER A 20 13.65 13.06 -16.08
CA SER A 20 13.34 13.25 -14.68
C SER A 20 12.53 12.03 -14.29
N SER A 21 13.18 11.06 -13.65
CA SER A 21 12.50 9.96 -12.99
C SER A 21 11.68 10.59 -11.87
N PHE A 22 10.41 10.91 -12.15
CA PHE A 22 9.51 11.35 -11.12
C PHE A 22 9.27 10.14 -10.22
N ALA A 23 9.78 10.22 -8.99
CA ALA A 23 9.46 9.27 -7.93
C ALA A 23 7.94 9.17 -7.79
N ALA A 24 7.36 8.04 -8.19
CA ALA A 24 5.95 7.82 -8.08
C ALA A 24 5.58 7.58 -6.60
N LYS A 25 4.32 7.86 -6.26
CA LYS A 25 3.80 7.69 -4.91
C LYS A 25 2.70 6.66 -4.96
N ARG A 26 2.88 5.52 -4.28
CA ARG A 26 1.93 4.42 -4.28
C ARG A 26 1.54 4.02 -2.87
N ALA A 27 0.25 3.76 -2.66
CA ALA A 27 -0.26 3.33 -1.37
C ALA A 27 -1.18 2.12 -1.44
N LEU A 28 -1.14 1.31 -0.39
CA LEU A 28 -2.11 0.26 -0.08
C LEU A 28 -2.65 0.53 1.33
N LEU A 29 -3.94 0.77 1.44
CA LEU A 29 -4.63 1.04 2.70
C LEU A 29 -5.59 -0.11 2.99
N VAL A 30 -5.52 -0.65 4.19
CA VAL A 30 -6.34 -1.79 4.62
C VAL A 30 -7.11 -1.42 5.88
N GLY A 31 -8.42 -1.67 5.88
CA GLY A 31 -9.30 -1.36 7.01
C GLY A 31 -10.33 -2.45 7.23
N ILE A 32 -10.39 -3.02 8.44
CA ILE A 32 -11.28 -4.15 8.75
C ILE A 32 -12.04 -3.83 10.03
N ASN A 33 -13.37 -3.84 9.97
CA ASN A 33 -14.23 -3.73 11.15
C ASN A 33 -14.99 -5.03 11.46
N ASP A 34 -15.43 -5.79 10.45
CA ASP A 34 -16.21 -7.03 10.59
C ASP A 34 -15.28 -8.24 10.83
N TYR A 35 -15.21 -8.68 12.09
CA TYR A 35 -14.49 -9.87 12.56
C TYR A 35 -15.44 -10.99 12.99
N GLN A 36 -16.74 -10.72 13.13
CA GLN A 36 -17.76 -11.70 13.54
C GLN A 36 -17.81 -12.96 12.67
N ARG A 37 -17.39 -12.86 11.41
CA ARG A 37 -17.36 -14.00 10.47
C ARG A 37 -16.07 -14.80 10.49
N LEU A 38 -15.09 -14.45 11.32
CA LEU A 38 -13.84 -15.19 11.38
C LEU A 38 -13.99 -16.43 12.29
N PRO A 39 -13.54 -17.61 11.82
CA PRO A 39 -13.41 -18.76 12.71
C PRO A 39 -12.37 -18.41 13.77
N CYS A 40 -12.82 -18.13 14.99
CA CYS A 40 -11.93 -17.84 16.11
C CYS A 40 -11.21 -19.14 16.51
N THR A 41 -10.03 -19.39 15.94
CA THR A 41 -9.19 -20.55 16.24
C THR A 41 -7.81 -20.14 16.75
N LEU A 42 -7.75 -19.12 17.61
CA LEU A 42 -6.58 -18.91 18.46
C LEU A 42 -6.83 -19.64 19.80
N PRO A 43 -6.05 -20.68 20.14
CA PRO A 43 -6.19 -21.39 21.41
C PRO A 43 -6.10 -20.40 22.57
N GLY A 44 -7.13 -20.37 23.42
CA GLY A 44 -7.18 -19.49 24.60
C GLY A 44 -7.59 -18.04 24.33
N ARG A 45 -8.02 -17.67 23.11
CA ARG A 45 -8.67 -16.38 22.86
C ARG A 45 -10.15 -16.57 22.55
N GLY A 46 -10.99 -15.76 23.19
CA GLY A 46 -12.44 -15.73 22.95
C GLY A 46 -12.80 -15.13 21.58
N LEU A 47 -14.10 -14.92 21.37
CA LEU A 47 -14.61 -14.29 20.15
C LEU A 47 -13.98 -12.90 19.95
N ILE A 48 -13.47 -12.65 18.75
CA ILE A 48 -12.93 -11.33 18.39
C ILE A 48 -14.11 -10.41 18.10
N SER A 49 -14.22 -9.30 18.84
CA SER A 49 -15.27 -8.30 18.64
C SER A 49 -14.99 -7.42 17.43
N ASP A 50 -16.04 -6.96 16.77
CA ASP A 50 -15.92 -5.97 15.70
C ASP A 50 -15.32 -4.64 16.17
N LEU A 51 -14.68 -3.96 15.22
CA LEU A 51 -14.21 -2.58 15.39
C LEU A 51 -15.21 -1.61 14.73
N ARG A 52 -15.05 -0.32 15.02
CA ARG A 52 -15.88 0.74 14.40
C ARG A 52 -15.06 1.80 13.67
N GLY A 53 -13.76 1.89 13.95
CA GLY A 53 -12.90 3.00 13.49
C GLY A 53 -12.18 2.74 12.17
N SER A 54 -11.89 1.49 11.81
CA SER A 54 -10.87 1.19 10.80
C SER A 54 -11.23 1.68 9.39
N LEU A 55 -12.51 1.61 9.02
CA LEU A 55 -13.00 2.20 7.76
C LEU A 55 -12.85 3.73 7.72
N ASN A 56 -13.13 4.38 8.86
CA ASN A 56 -12.99 5.82 8.99
C ASN A 56 -11.52 6.24 8.91
N ASP A 57 -10.63 5.45 9.51
CA ASP A 57 -9.18 5.69 9.45
C ASP A 57 -8.66 5.61 8.01
N VAL A 58 -9.00 4.54 7.27
CA VAL A 58 -8.64 4.39 5.85
C VAL A 58 -9.12 5.59 5.02
N ARG A 59 -10.36 6.05 5.26
CA ARG A 59 -10.91 7.22 4.57
C ARG A 59 -10.11 8.49 4.88
N ILE A 60 -9.77 8.72 6.14
CA ILE A 60 -8.99 9.90 6.56
C ILE A 60 -7.58 9.85 5.97
N VAL A 61 -6.89 8.71 6.08
CA VAL A 61 -5.55 8.53 5.53
C VAL A 61 -5.56 8.72 4.01
N ARG A 62 -6.50 8.10 3.28
CA ARG A 62 -6.65 8.31 1.83
C ARG A 62 -6.79 9.79 1.49
N ASN A 63 -7.66 10.50 2.21
CA ASN A 63 -7.91 11.92 1.95
C ASN A 63 -6.67 12.77 2.24
N ILE A 64 -5.92 12.48 3.30
CA ILE A 64 -4.68 13.18 3.65
C ILE A 64 -3.60 12.92 2.59
N LEU A 65 -3.45 11.67 2.13
CA LEU A 65 -2.49 11.31 1.08
C LEU A 65 -2.74 12.08 -0.22
N ILE A 66 -4.02 12.21 -0.61
CA ILE A 66 -4.41 12.96 -1.80
C ILE A 66 -4.21 14.46 -1.58
N SER A 67 -4.84 15.02 -0.54
CA SER A 67 -4.95 16.48 -0.37
C SER A 67 -3.69 17.16 0.11
N ARG A 68 -2.82 16.45 0.84
CA ARG A 68 -1.61 17.04 1.46
C ARG A 68 -0.32 16.47 0.94
N TYR A 69 -0.29 15.18 0.62
CA TYR A 69 0.92 14.50 0.18
C TYR A 69 0.99 14.28 -1.34
N GLY A 70 -0.02 14.72 -2.09
CA GLY A 70 0.00 14.72 -3.56
C GLY A 70 0.03 13.31 -4.17
N PHE A 71 -0.57 12.32 -3.51
CA PHE A 71 -0.81 11.02 -4.13
C PHE A 71 -1.93 11.17 -5.17
N SER A 72 -1.74 10.58 -6.35
CA SER A 72 -2.84 10.40 -7.30
C SER A 72 -3.87 9.44 -6.70
N PRO A 73 -5.19 9.71 -6.78
CA PRO A 73 -6.22 8.78 -6.32
C PRO A 73 -6.12 7.39 -6.94
N ASN A 74 -5.57 7.29 -8.16
CA ASN A 74 -5.37 6.03 -8.88
C ASN A 74 -4.16 5.24 -8.37
N GLU A 75 -3.25 5.89 -7.64
CA GLU A 75 -2.08 5.24 -7.03
C GLU A 75 -2.35 4.82 -5.57
N ILE A 76 -3.61 4.88 -5.12
CA ILE A 76 -4.03 4.43 -3.78
C ILE A 76 -5.02 3.28 -3.91
N LYS A 77 -4.60 2.08 -3.53
CA LYS A 77 -5.48 0.91 -3.44
C LYS A 77 -6.01 0.78 -2.02
N CYS A 78 -7.32 0.62 -1.89
CA CYS A 78 -7.98 0.39 -0.60
C CYS A 78 -8.61 -0.99 -0.57
N LEU A 79 -8.31 -1.78 0.46
CA LEU A 79 -8.97 -3.05 0.75
C LEU A 79 -9.73 -2.93 2.07
N THR A 80 -11.03 -3.20 2.04
CA THR A 80 -11.86 -3.10 3.23
C THR A 80 -12.83 -4.27 3.37
N GLU A 81 -13.13 -4.63 4.61
CA GLU A 81 -14.09 -5.69 4.96
C GLU A 81 -13.85 -6.98 4.16
N ARG A 82 -14.87 -7.46 3.42
CA ARG A 82 -14.81 -8.71 2.65
C ARG A 82 -13.78 -8.74 1.51
N ASN A 83 -13.24 -7.58 1.12
CA ASN A 83 -12.19 -7.45 0.11
C ASN A 83 -10.79 -7.42 0.75
N ALA A 84 -10.70 -7.39 2.08
CA ALA A 84 -9.46 -7.42 2.84
C ALA A 84 -9.20 -8.82 3.42
N ARG A 85 -9.48 -9.88 2.66
CA ARG A 85 -9.10 -11.23 3.07
C ARG A 85 -7.59 -11.37 3.03
N ARG A 86 -7.08 -12.37 3.77
CA ARG A 86 -5.65 -12.65 3.81
C ARG A 86 -5.02 -12.76 2.42
N GLU A 87 -5.64 -13.53 1.54
CA GLU A 87 -5.18 -13.73 0.16
C GLU A 87 -5.19 -12.43 -0.66
N ASP A 88 -6.21 -11.61 -0.51
CA ASP A 88 -6.35 -10.33 -1.24
C ASP A 88 -5.32 -9.29 -0.77
N ILE A 89 -5.06 -9.24 0.55
CA ILE A 89 -4.03 -8.36 1.13
C ILE A 89 -2.66 -8.77 0.60
N LEU A 90 -2.30 -10.06 0.66
CA LEU A 90 -1.03 -10.56 0.16
C LEU A 90 -0.88 -10.31 -1.34
N LYS A 91 -1.93 -10.56 -2.12
CA LYS A 91 -1.95 -10.29 -3.55
C LYS A 91 -1.72 -8.81 -3.84
N ALA A 92 -2.40 -7.91 -3.13
CA ALA A 92 -2.17 -6.48 -3.27
C ALA A 92 -0.76 -6.08 -2.83
N PHE A 93 -0.21 -6.68 -1.77
CA PHE A 93 1.16 -6.40 -1.35
C PHE A 93 2.16 -6.72 -2.47
N ASN A 94 2.07 -7.92 -3.04
CA ASN A 94 2.99 -8.39 -4.07
C ASN A 94 2.77 -7.68 -5.41
N GLU A 95 1.53 -7.64 -5.90
CA GLU A 95 1.24 -7.16 -7.26
C GLU A 95 1.10 -5.64 -7.32
N TRP A 96 0.48 -5.02 -6.32
CA TRP A 96 0.23 -3.59 -6.33
C TRP A 96 1.42 -2.81 -5.78
N LEU A 97 1.92 -3.14 -4.59
CA LEU A 97 3.03 -2.42 -3.97
C LEU A 97 4.37 -2.84 -4.58
N ILE A 98 4.77 -4.12 -4.43
CA ILE A 98 6.13 -4.55 -4.78
C ILE A 98 6.36 -4.47 -6.29
N ASN A 99 5.58 -5.20 -7.09
CA ASN A 99 5.75 -5.25 -8.54
C ASN A 99 5.37 -3.93 -9.24
N GLY A 100 4.52 -3.14 -8.59
CA GLY A 100 4.00 -1.91 -9.13
C GLY A 100 4.88 -0.68 -8.86
N SER A 101 5.92 -0.82 -8.03
CA SER A 101 6.83 0.26 -7.68
C SER A 101 8.21 0.05 -8.31
N ARG A 102 8.95 1.15 -8.45
CA ARG A 102 10.31 1.20 -8.98
C ARG A 102 11.26 1.81 -7.97
N GLU A 103 12.55 1.67 -8.22
CA GLU A 103 13.57 2.33 -7.41
C GLU A 103 13.33 3.85 -7.37
N GLY A 104 13.38 4.41 -6.16
CA GLY A 104 13.10 5.83 -5.92
C GLY A 104 11.63 6.17 -5.65
N ASP A 105 10.69 5.24 -5.86
CA ASP A 105 9.28 5.48 -5.54
C ASP A 105 9.04 5.56 -4.02
N LEU A 106 8.05 6.36 -3.64
CA LEU A 106 7.55 6.42 -2.28
C LEU A 106 6.37 5.45 -2.14
N VAL A 107 6.57 4.42 -1.33
CA VAL A 107 5.59 3.36 -1.11
C VAL A 107 5.07 3.45 0.32
N LEU A 108 3.75 3.46 0.49
CA LEU A 108 3.09 3.48 1.79
C LEU A 108 2.13 2.30 1.96
N PHE A 109 2.32 1.56 3.05
CA PHE A 109 1.36 0.58 3.52
C PHE A 109 0.73 1.07 4.82
N TYR A 110 -0.61 1.06 4.89
CA TYR A 110 -1.37 1.42 6.08
C TYR A 110 -2.37 0.33 6.40
N PHE A 111 -2.42 -0.07 7.67
CA PHE A 111 -3.36 -1.07 8.16
C PHE A 111 -4.05 -0.55 9.43
N SER A 112 -5.37 -0.62 9.46
CA SER A 112 -6.19 -0.43 10.66
C SER A 112 -7.09 -1.65 10.87
N GLY A 113 -6.93 -2.30 12.02
CA GLY A 113 -7.62 -3.54 12.38
C GLY A 113 -7.03 -4.18 13.63
N HIS A 114 -7.49 -5.38 14.00
CA HIS A 114 -6.94 -6.17 15.10
C HIS A 114 -5.52 -6.67 14.81
N GLY A 115 -4.70 -6.68 15.86
CA GLY A 115 -3.42 -7.36 15.93
C GLY A 115 -3.47 -8.48 16.97
N ALA A 116 -2.62 -9.49 16.79
CA ALA A 116 -2.45 -10.56 17.76
C ALA A 116 -0.97 -10.75 18.01
N ARG A 117 -0.64 -11.05 19.26
CA ARG A 117 0.70 -11.49 19.66
C ARG A 117 0.74 -13.00 19.63
N VAL A 118 1.65 -13.60 18.86
CA VAL A 118 1.80 -15.05 18.72
C VAL A 118 3.16 -15.48 19.22
N LYS A 119 3.27 -16.71 19.72
CA LYS A 119 4.54 -17.20 20.24
C LYS A 119 5.52 -17.34 19.08
N ASP A 120 6.69 -16.73 19.24
CA ASP A 120 7.77 -16.82 18.27
C ASP A 120 8.20 -18.29 18.10
N LYS A 121 8.47 -18.67 16.85
CA LYS A 121 8.86 -20.01 16.42
C LYS A 121 10.28 -20.08 15.87
N ASN A 122 10.92 -18.96 15.55
CA ASN A 122 12.24 -18.93 14.93
C ASN A 122 13.34 -18.40 15.90
N GLY A 123 12.96 -17.77 17.01
CA GLY A 123 13.88 -17.28 18.05
C GLY A 123 14.53 -15.93 17.73
N ASP A 124 14.02 -15.17 16.77
CA ASP A 124 14.55 -13.85 16.41
C ASP A 124 14.08 -12.73 17.35
N GLU A 125 12.99 -12.95 18.12
CA GLU A 125 12.46 -11.96 19.05
C GLU A 125 12.92 -12.18 20.51
N ARG A 126 13.45 -11.11 21.13
CA ARG A 126 13.99 -11.16 22.51
C ARG A 126 12.92 -11.46 23.55
N ASP A 127 11.69 -11.02 23.32
CA ASP A 127 10.57 -11.25 24.25
C ASP A 127 9.83 -12.58 23.97
N LYS A 128 10.23 -13.31 22.91
CA LYS A 128 9.70 -14.61 22.45
C LYS A 128 8.30 -14.55 21.84
N TYR A 129 7.91 -13.42 21.27
CA TYR A 129 6.63 -13.27 20.57
C TYR A 129 6.76 -12.46 19.27
N ASP A 130 6.02 -12.86 18.24
CA ASP A 130 5.71 -12.05 17.05
C ASP A 130 4.44 -11.19 17.27
#